data_AF-A0A9X1HMR2-F1
#
_entry.id   AF-A0A9X1HMR2-F1
#
_cell.length_a   1.000
_cell.length_b   1.000
_cell.length_c   1.000
_cell.angle_alpha   90.00
_cell.angle_beta   90.00
_cell.angle_gamma   90.00
#
_symmetry.space_group_name_H-M   'P 1'
#
loop_
_entity.id
_entity.type
_entity.pdbx_description
1 polymer ?
#
loop_
_entity_poly.entity_id
_entity_poly.type
_entity_poly.pdbx_seq_one_letter_code
_entity_poly.pdbx_strand_id
1 'polypeptide(L)'
;GSISLCMLEMLVQGNRSERLAPYICIGMQFDEALVEWHPAGKLPPGWYELPYTNAGQKAGDEWLSSGRSAVMAVPSVVVPQEWNFLINPLHPDFGKIHRSGPEFTPFDRRLIRE
;
A
#
# COMPACT_ATOMS: atom_id res chain seq x y z
N GLY A 1 4.96 -5.59 -4.98
CA GLY A 1 3.55 -5.81 -4.58
C GLY A 1 2.87 -6.70 -5.60
N SER A 2 1.74 -7.29 -5.25
CA SER A 2 0.93 -8.13 -6.15
C SER A 2 -0.42 -7.47 -6.44
N ILE A 3 -1.00 -7.74 -7.63
CA ILE A 3 -2.37 -7.28 -7.95
C ILE A 3 -3.38 -7.92 -6.99
N SER A 4 -3.17 -9.20 -6.64
CA SER A 4 -3.99 -9.94 -5.68
C SER A 4 -4.05 -9.30 -4.30
N LEU A 5 -2.91 -8.83 -3.77
CA LEU A 5 -2.90 -8.15 -2.48
C LEU A 5 -3.57 -6.77 -2.56
N CYS A 6 -3.32 -6.02 -3.63
CA CYS A 6 -4.00 -4.73 -3.85
C CYS A 6 -5.53 -4.90 -3.82
N MET A 7 -6.03 -5.91 -4.55
CA MET A 7 -7.44 -6.29 -4.52
C MET A 7 -7.93 -6.66 -3.12
N LEU A 8 -7.15 -7.43 -2.38
CA LEU A 8 -7.51 -7.89 -1.05
C LEU A 8 -7.58 -6.73 -0.02
N GLU A 9 -6.64 -5.79 -0.07
CA GLU A 9 -6.65 -4.58 0.76
C GLU A 9 -7.91 -3.75 0.50
N MET A 10 -8.27 -3.58 -0.77
CA MET A 10 -9.50 -2.87 -1.16
C MET A 10 -10.78 -3.60 -0.69
N LEU A 11 -10.79 -4.93 -0.69
CA LEU A 11 -11.92 -5.71 -0.17
C LEU A 11 -12.04 -5.59 1.35
N VAL A 12 -10.93 -5.69 2.08
CA VAL A 12 -10.92 -5.62 3.55
C VAL A 12 -11.27 -4.22 4.05
N GLN A 13 -10.72 -3.18 3.42
CA GLN A 13 -10.88 -1.80 3.87
C GLN A 13 -12.10 -1.09 3.26
N GLY A 14 -12.55 -1.53 2.08
CA GLY A 14 -13.62 -0.86 1.34
C GLY A 14 -15.04 -1.25 1.78
N ASN A 15 -15.96 -0.28 1.72
CA ASN A 15 -17.40 -0.50 1.93
C ASN A 15 -18.05 -1.19 0.71
N ARG A 16 -19.33 -1.61 0.85
CA ARG A 16 -20.04 -2.37 -0.20
C ARG A 16 -20.08 -1.64 -1.55
N SER A 17 -20.25 -0.32 -1.56
CA SER A 17 -20.34 0.47 -2.79
C SER A 17 -18.98 0.55 -3.49
N GLU A 18 -17.90 0.69 -2.73
CA GLU A 18 -16.53 0.68 -3.26
C GLU A 18 -16.23 -0.65 -3.94
N ARG A 19 -16.56 -1.79 -3.31
CA ARG A 19 -16.31 -3.12 -3.90
C ARG A 19 -16.95 -3.32 -5.29
N LEU A 20 -18.07 -2.64 -5.58
CA LEU A 20 -18.79 -2.77 -6.86
C LEU A 20 -18.36 -1.76 -7.93
N ALA A 21 -17.41 -0.87 -7.62
CA ALA A 21 -16.93 0.13 -8.56
C ALA A 21 -16.04 -0.48 -9.66
N PRO A 22 -16.04 0.10 -10.88
CA PRO A 22 -15.06 -0.25 -11.89
C PRO A 22 -13.69 0.29 -11.48
N TYR A 23 -12.73 -0.61 -11.27
CA TYR A 23 -11.36 -0.26 -10.91
C TYR A 23 -10.40 -0.38 -12.09
N ILE A 24 -9.35 0.43 -12.03
CA ILE A 24 -8.19 0.32 -12.89
C ILE A 24 -6.98 -0.04 -12.03
N CYS A 25 -6.11 -0.90 -12.55
CA CYS A 25 -4.80 -1.15 -11.99
C CYS A 25 -3.79 -0.18 -12.61
N ILE A 26 -2.99 0.46 -11.76
CA ILE A 26 -1.84 1.27 -12.18
C ILE A 26 -0.61 0.61 -11.56
N GLY A 27 0.22 0.02 -12.41
CA GLY A 27 1.51 -0.50 -12.01
C GLY A 27 2.46 0.65 -11.69
N MET A 28 3.29 0.47 -10.67
CA MET A 28 4.38 1.37 -10.32
C MET A 28 5.70 0.59 -10.41
N GLN A 29 6.68 1.16 -11.08
CA GLN A 29 8.00 0.61 -11.28
C GLN A 29 9.05 1.59 -10.76
N PHE A 30 10.00 1.08 -9.97
CA PHE A 30 11.07 1.85 -9.36
C PHE A 30 12.23 0.92 -9.03
N ASP A 31 13.43 1.48 -8.89
CA ASP A 31 14.61 0.75 -8.43
C ASP A 31 14.49 0.42 -6.94
N GLU A 32 14.94 -0.76 -6.52
CA GLU A 32 14.97 -1.18 -5.12
C GLU A 32 15.81 -0.23 -4.24
N ALA A 33 16.81 0.45 -4.81
CA ALA A 33 17.61 1.46 -4.13
C ALA A 33 16.78 2.67 -3.63
N LEU A 34 15.55 2.88 -4.15
CA LEU A 34 14.64 3.92 -3.68
C LEU A 34 13.80 3.50 -2.47
N VAL A 35 13.88 2.22 -2.07
CA VAL A 35 13.02 1.59 -1.07
C VAL A 35 13.70 1.56 0.28
N GLU A 36 13.00 2.06 1.28
CA GLU A 36 13.31 1.84 2.67
C GLU A 36 12.43 0.73 3.27
N TRP A 37 13.06 -0.31 3.79
CA TRP A 37 12.37 -1.49 4.31
C TRP A 37 12.06 -1.38 5.81
N HIS A 38 10.77 -1.51 6.14
CA HIS A 38 10.24 -1.55 7.50
C HIS A 38 9.56 -2.89 7.77
N PRO A 39 10.33 -3.97 8.03
CA PRO A 39 9.76 -5.23 8.50
C PRO A 39 9.02 -5.02 9.82
N ALA A 40 8.13 -5.96 10.17
CA ALA A 40 7.27 -5.86 11.36
C ALA A 40 8.02 -5.50 12.65
N GLY A 41 9.25 -6.00 12.85
CA GLY A 41 10.07 -5.69 14.03
C GLY A 41 10.63 -4.27 14.09
N LYS A 42 10.52 -3.48 13.00
CA LYS A 42 10.89 -2.05 12.95
C LYS A 42 9.67 -1.12 13.03
N LEU A 43 8.46 -1.67 13.00
CA LEU A 43 7.22 -0.91 13.12
C LEU A 43 6.81 -0.76 14.59
N PRO A 44 6.10 0.33 14.96
CA PRO A 44 5.72 0.57 16.34
C PRO A 44 4.73 -0.51 16.85
N PRO A 45 4.77 -0.87 18.14
CA PRO A 45 3.78 -1.77 18.73
C PRO A 45 2.34 -1.31 18.45
N GLY A 46 1.45 -2.25 18.17
CA GLY A 46 0.03 -1.96 17.89
C GLY A 46 -0.26 -1.39 16.50
N TRP A 47 0.70 -1.36 15.58
CA TRP A 47 0.49 -0.85 14.20
C TRP A 47 -0.54 -1.65 13.40
N TYR A 48 -0.79 -2.91 13.76
CA TYR A 48 -1.68 -3.85 13.08
C TYR A 48 -2.97 -4.17 13.88
N GLU A 49 -3.17 -3.53 15.04
CA GLU A 49 -4.26 -3.89 15.97
C GLU A 49 -5.63 -3.38 15.53
N LEU A 50 -6.67 -4.12 15.94
CA LEU A 50 -8.07 -3.70 15.93
C LEU A 50 -8.56 -3.55 17.38
N PRO A 51 -9.23 -2.44 17.75
CA PRO A 51 -9.55 -1.28 16.92
C PRO A 51 -8.29 -0.52 16.49
N TYR A 52 -8.34 0.10 15.30
CA TYR A 52 -7.19 0.81 14.74
C TYR A 52 -6.62 1.85 15.71
N THR A 53 -5.32 1.75 15.98
CA THR A 53 -4.57 2.75 16.74
C THR A 53 -3.95 3.79 15.79
N ASN A 54 -3.40 4.88 16.33
CA ASN A 54 -2.66 5.87 15.53
C ASN A 54 -1.18 5.51 15.31
N ALA A 55 -0.72 4.34 15.76
CA ALA A 55 0.70 3.97 15.71
C ALA A 55 1.22 3.90 14.27
N GLY A 56 0.48 3.25 13.36
CA GLY A 56 0.86 3.15 11.94
C GLY A 56 0.86 4.51 11.23
N GLN A 57 -0.13 5.37 11.52
CA GLN A 57 -0.23 6.71 10.93
C GLN A 57 0.97 7.58 11.33
N LYS A 58 1.31 7.61 12.63
CA LYS A 58 2.47 8.36 13.13
C LYS A 58 3.78 7.91 12.48
N ALA A 59 4.01 6.60 12.36
CA ALA A 59 5.19 6.08 11.68
C ALA A 59 5.26 6.50 10.21
N GLY A 60 4.11 6.50 9.51
CA GLY A 60 4.01 7.00 8.14
C GLY A 60 4.29 8.49 8.02
N ASP A 61 3.76 9.31 8.93
CA ASP A 61 3.95 10.76 8.96
C ASP A 61 5.42 11.13 9.26
N GLU A 62 6.04 10.44 10.21
CA GLU A 62 7.47 10.60 10.53
C GLU A 62 8.34 10.24 9.32
N TRP A 63 8.06 9.12 8.66
CA TRP A 63 8.77 8.74 7.44
C TRP A 63 8.58 9.78 6.33
N LEU A 64 7.34 10.19 6.06
CA LEU A 64 7.00 11.15 5.00
C LEU A 64 7.71 12.49 5.20
N SER A 65 7.66 13.03 6.42
CA SER A 65 8.28 14.31 6.80
C SER A 65 9.81 14.26 6.81
N SER A 66 10.40 13.12 7.13
CA SER A 66 11.86 12.96 7.14
C SER A 66 12.49 13.02 5.74
N GLY A 67 11.73 12.72 4.67
CA GLY A 67 12.21 12.79 3.30
C GLY A 67 13.43 11.89 3.01
N ARG A 68 13.62 10.82 3.79
CA ARG A 68 14.79 9.94 3.78
C ARG A 68 14.80 8.89 2.67
N SER A 69 13.64 8.58 2.10
CA SER A 69 13.50 7.69 0.94
C SER A 69 12.28 8.07 0.11
N ALA A 70 12.27 7.69 -1.18
CA ALA A 70 11.12 7.92 -2.06
C ALA A 70 10.01 6.88 -1.85
N VAL A 71 10.37 5.68 -1.42
CA VAL A 71 9.45 4.56 -1.19
C VAL A 71 9.70 3.95 0.19
N MET A 72 8.63 3.58 0.88
CA MET A 72 8.67 2.80 2.13
C MET A 72 7.92 1.49 1.91
N ALA A 73 8.60 0.37 2.17
CA ALA A 73 7.99 -0.95 2.16
C ALA A 73 7.57 -1.34 3.58
N VAL A 74 6.29 -1.68 3.76
CA VAL A 74 5.71 -2.19 5.01
C VAL A 74 5.01 -3.53 4.76
N PRO A 75 5.03 -4.48 5.71
CA PRO A 75 4.23 -5.69 5.61
C PRO A 75 2.73 -5.34 5.53
N SER A 76 1.98 -6.11 4.73
CA SER A 76 0.51 -6.03 4.80
C SER A 76 0.02 -6.59 6.13
N VAL A 77 -0.99 -5.93 6.72
CA VAL A 77 -1.70 -6.49 7.88
C VAL A 77 -2.52 -7.72 7.46
N VAL A 78 -3.05 -7.71 6.24
CA VAL A 78 -3.94 -8.76 5.73
C VAL A 78 -3.16 -10.02 5.34
N VAL A 79 -2.01 -9.85 4.70
CA VAL A 79 -1.12 -10.97 4.32
C VAL A 79 0.31 -10.63 4.77
N PRO A 80 0.72 -10.98 6.00
CA PRO A 80 2.00 -10.57 6.59
C PRO A 80 3.26 -10.99 5.82
N GLN A 81 3.15 -11.95 4.90
CA GLN A 81 4.23 -12.41 4.02
C GLN A 81 4.41 -11.51 2.78
N GLU A 82 3.46 -10.62 2.50
CA GLU A 82 3.51 -9.67 1.40
C GLU A 82 3.70 -8.22 1.88
N TRP A 83 4.08 -7.35 0.95
CA TRP A 83 4.46 -5.96 1.22
C TRP A 83 3.56 -4.97 0.48
N ASN A 84 3.15 -3.94 1.21
CA ASN A 84 2.60 -2.71 0.68
C ASN A 84 3.71 -1.66 0.55
N PHE A 85 3.57 -0.76 -0.42
CA PHE A 85 4.56 0.25 -0.75
C PHE A 85 3.92 1.64 -0.66
N LEU A 86 4.41 2.47 0.24
CA LEU A 86 4.04 3.88 0.35
C LEU A 86 5.01 4.68 -0.52
N ILE A 87 4.48 5.66 -1.25
CA ILE A 87 5.27 6.52 -2.14
C ILE A 87 5.23 7.94 -1.59
N ASN A 88 6.40 8.58 -1.47
CA ASN A 88 6.54 9.96 -1.06
C ASN A 88 6.62 10.88 -2.29
N PRO A 89 5.54 11.58 -2.68
CA PRO A 89 5.55 12.47 -3.84
C PRO A 89 6.41 13.73 -3.64
N LEU A 90 6.78 14.06 -2.40
CA LEU A 90 7.61 15.22 -2.06
C LEU A 90 9.10 14.89 -2.07
N HIS A 91 9.48 13.63 -2.21
CA HIS A 91 10.88 13.22 -2.23
C HIS A 91 11.56 13.64 -3.54
N PRO A 92 12.82 14.14 -3.53
CA PRO A 92 13.53 14.57 -4.75
C PRO A 92 13.62 13.50 -5.84
N ASP A 93 13.73 12.23 -5.42
CA ASP A 93 13.79 11.08 -6.34
C ASP A 93 12.41 10.55 -6.80
N PHE A 94 11.29 11.19 -6.43
CA PHE A 94 9.96 10.75 -6.88
C PHE A 94 9.86 10.62 -8.40
N GLY A 95 10.54 11.49 -9.16
CA GLY A 95 10.58 11.44 -10.62
C GLY A 95 11.22 10.17 -11.21
N LYS A 96 11.91 9.37 -10.40
CA LYS A 96 12.47 8.06 -10.78
C LYS A 96 11.45 6.91 -10.67
N ILE A 97 10.24 7.19 -10.17
CA ILE A 97 9.14 6.22 -10.10
C ILE A 97 8.31 6.34 -11.38
N HIS A 98 8.19 5.25 -12.11
CA HIS A 98 7.48 5.18 -13.37
C HIS A 98 6.15 4.44 -13.20
N ARG A 99 5.07 5.03 -13.70
CA ARG A 99 3.76 4.35 -13.74
C ARG A 99 3.57 3.62 -15.07
N SER A 100 2.94 2.46 -15.04
CA SER A 100 2.38 1.84 -16.23
C SER A 100 1.16 2.62 -16.72
N GLY A 101 0.73 2.33 -17.96
CA GLY A 101 -0.61 2.73 -18.39
C GLY A 101 -1.71 2.11 -17.51
N PRO A 102 -2.89 2.72 -17.44
CA PRO A 102 -4.02 2.17 -16.70
C PRO A 102 -4.49 0.87 -17.38
N GLU A 103 -4.59 -0.20 -16.60
CA GLU A 103 -5.17 -1.47 -17.03
C GLU A 103 -6.54 -1.63 -16.40
N PHE A 104 -7.56 -1.95 -17.20
CA PHE A 104 -8.89 -2.19 -16.64
C PHE A 104 -8.89 -3.52 -15.87
N THR A 105 -9.21 -3.46 -14.58
CA THR A 105 -9.12 -4.63 -13.70
C THR A 105 -10.33 -4.64 -12.76
N PRO A 106 -11.53 -4.98 -13.28
CA PRO A 106 -12.73 -5.03 -12.45
C PRO A 106 -12.63 -6.18 -11.45
N PHE A 107 -13.20 -6.00 -10.26
CA PHE A 107 -13.42 -7.12 -9.35
C PHE A 107 -14.31 -8.16 -10.03
N ASP A 108 -13.89 -9.42 -9.97
CA ASP A 108 -14.76 -10.53 -10.34
C ASP A 108 -15.94 -10.54 -9.36
N ARG A 109 -17.18 -10.53 -9.89
CA ARG A 109 -18.40 -10.49 -9.09
C ARG A 109 -18.49 -11.64 -8.07
N ARG A 110 -17.80 -12.77 -8.31
CA ARG A 110 -17.74 -13.90 -7.38
C ARG A 110 -17.01 -13.58 -6.08
N LEU A 111 -16.16 -12.55 -6.05
CA LEU A 111 -15.47 -12.08 -4.85
C LEU A 111 -16.40 -11.32 -3.89
N ILE A 112 -17.56 -10.88 -4.37
CA ILE A 112 -18.54 -10.09 -3.62
C ILE A 112 -19.81 -10.94 -3.54
N ARG A 113 -19.85 -11.91 -2.63
CA ARG A 113 -21.07 -12.65 -2.32
C ARG A 113 -21.97 -11.83 -1.39
N GLU A 114 -23.27 -11.90 -1.64
CA GLU A 114 -24.32 -11.24 -0.85
C GLU A 114 -24.41 -11.77 0.59
#